data_AF-A0A7S4N6X5-F1
#
_entry.id   AF-A0A7S4N6X5-F1
#
_cell.length_a   1.000
_cell.length_b   1.000
_cell.length_c   1.000
_cell.angle_alpha   90.00
_cell.angle_beta   90.00
_cell.angle_gamma   90.00
#
_symmetry.space_group_name_H-M   'P 1'
#
loop_
_entity.id
_entity.type
_entity.pdbx_description
1 polymer ?
#
loop_
_entity_poly.entity_id
_entity_poly.type
_entity_poly.pdbx_seq_one_letter_code
_entity_poly.pdbx_strand_id
1 'polypeptide(L)'
;GGLERKVGTEEYMREQAIFYDPMGVAPVRFRNIAIDMHDQKGEEKYFHDRLSRLIQRGGSSLQGEGVPYIYDRVCFQKSKKFEAKFKIKFQFPNSFSTSIFTAGEVTVENAVKEAMARVKKKGGGAGGEGEWLPIEEEKVLLKIPGEEVYICDKGLPLFSLSYVRHCLEREQEILFLVLENDKNISFDPPSVFGLTLFSDEELGIETRETLVFRSEDITRNFYVHMLKVNNYQFESFFSEERKKFKKLEASQFGLFVECSLHYGVQSFARKLTHVSESGDWGYLLDMGISFARLPPTVRLCFTVWGCSLKNNAEASRIDGVDGWRKEGKDVSTSAADMMIPLGSVNFNLYHFNGQLRTGPHTLRMFMDQPSNPLGSTGQNEDRSSLALMIHIPGASRPIIADKGMNWESRGEEEGKEGKEGKEGKE
;
A
#
# COMPACT_ATOMS: atom_id res chain seq x y z
N GLY A 1 -37.23 47.49 30.89
CA GLY A 1 -36.25 46.62 31.56
C GLY A 1 -36.20 45.31 30.81
N GLY A 2 -35.26 45.18 29.89
CA GLY A 2 -34.96 43.97 29.13
C GLY A 2 -33.51 44.09 28.70
N LEU A 3 -32.67 43.17 29.14
CA LEU A 3 -31.26 43.13 28.79
C LEU A 3 -30.97 41.77 28.16
N GLU A 4 -30.79 41.78 26.85
CA GLU A 4 -30.16 40.68 26.11
C GLU A 4 -28.71 40.55 26.57
N ARG A 5 -28.27 39.31 26.84
CA ARG A 5 -26.84 38.98 26.87
C ARG A 5 -26.56 37.90 25.82
N LYS A 6 -25.99 38.34 24.71
CA LYS A 6 -25.13 37.52 23.85
C LYS A 6 -23.87 37.18 24.63
N VAL A 7 -23.54 35.91 24.76
CA VAL A 7 -22.20 35.45 25.19
C VAL A 7 -21.66 34.56 24.07
N GLY A 8 -20.50 34.95 23.54
CA GLY A 8 -19.87 34.37 22.37
C GLY A 8 -19.20 33.02 22.67
N THR A 9 -19.27 32.15 21.67
CA THR A 9 -18.79 30.76 21.66
C THR A 9 -17.31 30.62 21.27
N GLU A 10 -16.51 31.70 21.28
CA GLU A 10 -15.12 31.69 20.80
C GLU A 10 -14.05 31.63 21.91
N GLU A 11 -14.42 31.75 23.19
CA GLU A 11 -13.44 31.81 24.29
C GLU A 11 -13.22 30.48 25.05
N TYR A 12 -13.98 29.44 24.74
CA TYR A 12 -13.90 28.14 25.45
C TYR A 12 -12.90 27.13 24.81
N MET A 13 -12.20 27.51 23.74
CA MET A 13 -11.24 26.67 23.02
C MET A 13 -9.77 27.13 23.19
N ARG A 14 -9.46 27.89 24.26
CA ARG A 14 -8.11 28.44 24.51
C ARG A 14 -7.47 28.10 25.87
N GLU A 15 -8.03 27.19 26.65
CA GLU A 15 -7.33 26.66 27.82
C GLU A 15 -6.54 25.41 27.45
N GLN A 16 -5.34 25.65 26.92
CA GLN A 16 -4.27 24.65 26.92
C GLN A 16 -3.87 24.38 28.38
N ALA A 17 -4.02 23.13 28.83
CA ALA A 17 -3.40 22.68 30.05
C ALA A 17 -1.87 22.73 29.91
N ILE A 18 -1.27 23.78 30.46
CA ILE A 18 0.17 23.84 30.74
C ILE A 18 0.40 23.04 32.01
N PHE A 19 0.85 21.79 31.88
CA PHE A 19 1.38 21.04 33.02
C PHE A 19 2.87 21.34 33.19
N TYR A 20 3.22 21.81 34.38
CA TYR A 20 4.60 21.96 34.84
C TYR A 20 5.22 20.58 35.13
N ASP A 21 6.39 20.32 34.57
CA ASP A 21 7.30 19.23 34.97
C ASP A 21 8.01 19.63 36.27
N PRO A 22 7.87 18.89 37.39
CA PRO A 22 8.59 19.18 38.62
C PRO A 22 10.07 18.75 38.60
N MET A 23 10.56 18.08 37.56
CA MET A 23 11.90 17.47 37.56
C MET A 23 12.91 18.10 36.59
N GLY A 24 12.57 19.18 35.88
CA GLY A 24 13.57 20.03 35.20
C GLY A 24 14.42 19.30 34.16
N VAL A 25 13.86 18.29 33.48
CA VAL A 25 14.53 17.65 32.35
C VAL A 25 13.87 18.15 31.07
N ALA A 26 14.63 18.91 30.26
CA ALA A 26 14.15 19.46 29.01
C ALA A 26 13.47 18.37 28.14
N PRO A 27 12.20 18.55 27.73
CA PRO A 27 11.51 17.53 26.96
C PRO A 27 12.18 17.40 25.59
N VAL A 28 12.65 16.19 25.30
CA VAL A 28 12.94 15.76 23.93
C VAL A 28 11.63 15.91 23.16
N ARG A 29 11.54 16.96 22.34
CA ARG A 29 10.40 17.19 21.44
C ARG A 29 10.38 16.07 20.41
N PHE A 30 9.71 14.97 20.71
CA PHE A 30 9.11 14.14 19.68
C PHE A 30 8.07 15.02 18.98
N ARG A 31 8.46 15.63 17.85
CA ARG A 31 7.49 16.14 16.88
C ARG A 31 6.71 14.94 16.36
N ASN A 32 5.63 14.61 17.06
CA ASN A 32 4.59 13.72 16.56
C ASN A 32 4.07 14.36 15.27
N ILE A 33 4.49 13.82 14.13
CA ILE A 33 3.76 14.02 12.89
C ILE A 33 2.51 13.15 13.04
N ALA A 34 1.48 13.69 13.69
CA ALA A 34 0.13 13.15 13.59
C ALA A 34 -0.31 13.36 12.15
N ILE A 35 0.00 12.39 11.29
CA ILE A 35 -0.56 12.34 9.94
C ILE A 35 -1.98 11.84 10.14
N ASP A 36 -2.96 12.65 9.75
CA ASP A 36 -4.33 12.19 9.67
C ASP A 36 -4.39 11.12 8.56
N MET A 37 -4.48 9.86 8.96
CA MET A 37 -4.44 8.70 8.06
C MET A 37 -5.80 8.06 7.85
N HIS A 38 -6.88 8.76 8.18
CA HIS A 38 -8.21 8.14 8.20
C HIS A 38 -8.83 7.89 6.83
N ASP A 39 -8.23 8.42 5.76
CA ASP A 39 -8.61 8.09 4.38
C ASP A 39 -7.42 7.57 3.55
N GLN A 40 -7.75 6.94 2.42
CA GLN A 40 -6.77 6.43 1.46
C GLN A 40 -5.79 7.53 0.99
N LYS A 41 -6.24 8.79 0.96
CA LYS A 41 -5.41 9.93 0.55
C LYS A 41 -4.32 10.27 1.57
N GLY A 42 -4.58 10.09 2.86
CA GLY A 42 -3.59 10.23 3.92
C GLY A 42 -2.46 9.20 3.77
N GLU A 43 -2.81 7.95 3.45
CA GLU A 43 -1.83 6.88 3.19
C GLU A 43 -1.02 7.14 1.91
N GLU A 44 -1.69 7.55 0.83
CA GLU A 44 -1.04 7.98 -0.42
C GLU A 44 -0.09 9.15 -0.18
N LYS A 45 -0.53 10.18 0.55
CA LYS A 45 0.32 11.33 0.90
C LYS A 45 1.52 10.91 1.73
N TYR A 46 1.35 10.05 2.74
CA TYR A 46 2.48 9.54 3.52
C TYR A 46 3.47 8.75 2.67
N PHE A 47 2.96 7.87 1.80
CA PHE A 47 3.80 7.12 0.87
C PHE A 47 4.55 8.08 -0.06
N HIS A 48 3.86 9.05 -0.67
CA HIS A 48 4.46 10.07 -1.52
C HIS A 48 5.49 10.90 -0.76
N ASP A 49 5.20 11.39 0.45
CA ASP A 49 6.14 12.18 1.25
C ASP A 49 7.38 11.36 1.63
N ARG A 50 7.20 10.11 2.05
CA ARG A 50 8.30 9.23 2.44
C ARG A 50 9.14 8.83 1.24
N LEU A 51 8.51 8.49 0.13
CA LEU A 51 9.16 8.20 -1.14
C LEU A 51 9.89 9.45 -1.66
N SER A 52 9.25 10.62 -1.60
CA SER A 52 9.85 11.91 -1.98
C SER A 52 11.04 12.24 -1.11
N ARG A 53 10.99 12.03 0.21
CA ARG A 53 12.16 12.20 1.09
C ARG A 53 13.27 11.19 0.79
N LEU A 54 12.92 9.95 0.44
CA LEU A 54 13.90 8.93 0.08
C LEU A 54 14.57 9.27 -1.26
N ILE A 55 13.77 9.71 -2.23
CA ILE A 55 14.22 10.25 -3.51
C ILE A 55 15.03 11.53 -3.31
N GLN A 56 14.64 12.43 -2.42
CA GLN A 56 15.37 13.66 -2.10
C GLN A 56 16.67 13.36 -1.34
N ARG A 57 16.72 12.36 -0.46
CA ARG A 57 17.95 11.93 0.21
C ARG A 57 18.91 11.25 -0.75
N GLY A 58 18.40 10.35 -1.60
CA GLY A 58 19.14 9.80 -2.73
C GLY A 58 19.62 10.94 -3.65
N GLY A 59 18.73 11.85 -4.01
CA GLY A 59 18.96 13.02 -4.86
C GLY A 59 19.94 14.04 -4.28
N SER A 60 19.93 14.28 -2.97
CA SER A 60 20.87 15.17 -2.27
C SER A 60 22.25 14.53 -2.17
N SER A 61 22.31 13.22 -1.92
CA SER A 61 23.52 12.43 -2.07
C SER A 61 24.07 12.50 -3.50
N LEU A 62 23.18 12.55 -4.50
CA LEU A 62 23.50 12.68 -5.93
C LEU A 62 23.88 14.10 -6.37
N GLN A 63 23.40 15.14 -5.69
CA GLN A 63 23.70 16.54 -6.02
C GLN A 63 25.06 16.98 -5.46
N GLY A 64 25.54 16.38 -4.36
CA GLY A 64 26.87 16.63 -3.80
C GLY A 64 27.99 15.95 -4.59
N GLU A 65 27.75 14.75 -5.11
CA GLU A 65 28.73 14.03 -5.91
C GLU A 65 28.60 14.47 -7.39
N GLY A 66 29.68 14.91 -8.00
CA GLY A 66 29.70 15.19 -9.43
C GLY A 66 29.51 13.87 -10.16
N VAL A 67 28.32 13.71 -10.77
CA VAL A 67 27.89 12.61 -11.67
C VAL A 67 26.97 11.57 -10.98
N PRO A 68 25.77 11.25 -11.52
CA PRO A 68 24.72 10.52 -10.80
C PRO A 68 24.89 8.98 -10.84
N TYR A 69 24.50 8.29 -9.76
CA TYR A 69 24.31 6.83 -9.65
C TYR A 69 23.14 6.28 -10.50
N ILE A 70 22.94 6.77 -11.73
CA ILE A 70 21.97 6.18 -12.67
C ILE A 70 22.67 5.17 -13.57
N TYR A 71 23.69 4.48 -13.08
CA TYR A 71 24.31 3.38 -13.83
C TYR A 71 24.42 2.18 -12.95
N ASP A 72 23.53 1.24 -13.24
CA ASP A 72 23.55 -0.09 -12.69
C ASP A 72 24.97 -0.63 -12.86
N ARG A 73 25.70 -0.74 -11.73
CA ARG A 73 26.94 -1.53 -11.67
C ARG A 73 26.52 -2.98 -11.82
N VAL A 74 26.16 -3.38 -13.04
CA VAL A 74 26.09 -4.79 -13.44
C VAL A 74 27.54 -5.28 -13.60
N CYS A 75 28.32 -5.17 -12.53
CA CYS A 75 29.63 -5.76 -12.43
C CYS A 75 29.40 -7.25 -12.16
N PHE A 76 29.51 -8.06 -13.22
CA PHE A 76 29.57 -9.50 -13.05
C PHE A 76 30.85 -9.87 -12.29
N GLN A 77 30.69 -10.52 -11.14
CA GLN A 77 31.81 -11.08 -10.40
C GLN A 77 32.53 -12.15 -11.25
N LYS A 78 33.83 -11.91 -11.48
CA LYS A 78 34.84 -12.85 -12.01
C LYS A 78 34.44 -13.58 -13.30
N SER A 79 34.47 -12.88 -14.43
CA SER A 79 34.61 -13.54 -15.73
C SER A 79 36.05 -14.06 -15.92
N LYS A 80 36.19 -15.23 -16.59
CA LYS A 80 37.48 -15.76 -17.05
C LYS A 80 38.31 -14.66 -17.72
N LYS A 81 39.62 -14.61 -17.46
CA LYS A 81 40.56 -13.67 -18.11
C LYS A 81 40.34 -13.72 -19.63
N PHE A 82 39.90 -12.60 -20.19
CA PHE A 82 39.71 -12.44 -21.62
C PHE A 82 40.94 -11.72 -22.17
N GLU A 83 41.88 -12.46 -22.75
CA GLU A 83 43.18 -11.91 -23.20
C GLU A 83 43.11 -11.20 -24.57
N ALA A 84 41.95 -11.19 -25.24
CA ALA A 84 41.81 -10.57 -26.55
C ALA A 84 41.78 -9.03 -26.47
N LYS A 85 42.58 -8.37 -27.33
CA LYS A 85 42.50 -6.93 -27.56
C LYS A 85 41.35 -6.60 -28.53
N PHE A 86 40.64 -5.51 -28.29
CA PHE A 86 39.54 -5.04 -29.14
C PHE A 86 39.64 -3.55 -29.44
N LYS A 87 38.95 -3.12 -30.51
CA LYS A 87 38.94 -1.74 -30.99
C LYS A 87 37.76 -0.98 -30.40
N ILE A 88 38.00 0.19 -29.83
CA ILE A 88 36.98 1.10 -29.30
C ILE A 88 37.07 2.42 -30.04
N LYS A 89 35.92 2.96 -30.45
CA LYS A 89 35.81 4.27 -31.07
C LYS A 89 35.24 5.28 -30.06
N PHE A 90 35.91 6.42 -29.93
CA PHE A 90 35.46 7.54 -29.13
C PHE A 90 35.09 8.69 -30.06
N GLN A 91 33.90 9.25 -29.89
CA GLN A 91 33.39 10.39 -30.61
C GLN A 91 33.23 11.57 -29.65
N PHE A 92 33.94 12.65 -29.92
CA PHE A 92 33.98 13.86 -29.13
C PHE A 92 32.96 14.89 -29.65
N PRO A 93 32.64 15.92 -28.85
CA PRO A 93 31.97 17.11 -29.36
C PRO A 93 32.77 17.68 -30.54
N ASN A 94 32.08 18.26 -31.54
CA ASN A 94 32.65 18.75 -32.80
C ASN A 94 33.08 17.68 -33.82
N SER A 95 32.45 16.50 -33.78
CA SER A 95 32.62 15.41 -34.77
C SER A 95 34.02 14.78 -34.86
N PHE A 96 34.93 15.11 -33.93
CA PHE A 96 36.21 14.42 -33.83
C PHE A 96 35.98 12.98 -33.37
N SER A 97 36.63 12.03 -34.04
CA SER A 97 36.65 10.65 -33.56
C SER A 97 38.03 10.04 -33.63
N THR A 98 38.28 9.13 -32.69
CA THR A 98 39.52 8.35 -32.64
C THR A 98 39.20 6.93 -32.26
N SER A 99 40.05 6.00 -32.67
CA SER A 99 39.96 4.61 -32.24
C SER A 99 41.23 4.21 -31.51
N ILE A 100 41.05 3.40 -30.47
CA ILE A 100 42.15 2.76 -29.72
C ILE A 100 41.98 1.24 -29.79
N PHE A 101 43.11 0.51 -29.71
CA PHE A 101 43.12 -0.93 -29.55
C PHE A 101 43.58 -1.23 -28.13
N THR A 102 42.73 -1.85 -27.32
CA THR A 102 42.97 -2.01 -25.89
C THR A 102 42.54 -3.39 -25.39
N ALA A 103 43.08 -3.79 -24.24
CA ALA A 103 42.68 -5.02 -23.56
C ALA A 103 41.47 -4.75 -22.65
N GLY A 104 40.67 -5.79 -22.37
CA GLY A 104 39.46 -5.67 -21.56
C GLY A 104 39.68 -5.23 -20.10
N GLU A 105 40.89 -5.44 -19.57
CA GLU A 105 41.30 -5.06 -18.22
C GLU A 105 41.60 -3.56 -18.09
N VAL A 106 41.77 -2.84 -19.20
CA VAL A 106 42.02 -1.40 -19.18
C VAL A 106 40.78 -0.68 -18.65
N THR A 107 41.00 0.23 -17.70
CA THR A 107 39.92 1.02 -17.10
C THR A 107 39.35 2.03 -18.09
N VAL A 108 38.10 2.42 -17.89
CA VAL A 108 37.42 3.46 -18.67
C VAL A 108 38.25 4.76 -18.67
N GLU A 109 38.79 5.17 -17.54
CA GLU A 109 39.63 6.35 -17.39
C GLU A 109 40.85 6.31 -18.31
N ASN A 110 41.59 5.20 -18.29
CA ASN A 110 42.82 5.05 -19.06
C ASN A 110 42.54 5.02 -20.57
N ALA A 111 41.43 4.38 -20.98
CA ALA A 111 40.97 4.39 -22.36
C ALA A 111 40.59 5.79 -22.85
N VAL A 112 39.89 6.57 -22.01
CA VAL A 112 39.52 7.96 -22.32
C VAL A 112 40.75 8.86 -22.38
N LYS A 113 41.69 8.74 -21.44
CA LYS A 113 42.98 9.47 -21.47
C LYS A 113 43.77 9.18 -22.74
N GLU A 114 43.87 7.91 -23.14
CA GLU A 114 44.54 7.55 -24.39
C GLU A 114 43.82 8.16 -25.61
N ALA A 115 42.49 8.09 -25.66
CA ALA A 115 41.71 8.68 -26.74
C ALA A 115 41.91 10.20 -26.83
N MET A 116 41.82 10.92 -25.71
CA MET A 116 42.08 12.37 -25.65
C MET A 116 43.50 12.72 -26.07
N ALA A 117 44.52 11.97 -25.62
CA ALA A 117 45.91 12.18 -26.02
C ALA A 117 46.10 12.02 -27.54
N ARG A 118 45.40 11.06 -28.18
CA ARG A 118 45.42 10.89 -29.64
C ARG A 118 44.74 12.05 -30.37
N VAL A 119 43.60 12.54 -29.85
CA VAL A 119 42.92 13.71 -30.43
C VAL A 119 43.81 14.95 -30.32
N LYS A 120 44.43 15.19 -29.16
CA LYS A 120 45.35 16.31 -28.95
C LYS A 120 46.55 16.27 -29.90
N LYS A 121 47.13 15.09 -30.13
CA LYS A 121 48.22 14.91 -31.12
C LYS A 121 47.79 15.21 -32.55
N LYS A 122 46.56 14.86 -32.93
CA LYS A 122 46.01 15.14 -34.28
C LYS A 122 45.61 16.61 -34.46
N GLY A 123 45.04 17.23 -33.44
CA GLY A 123 44.62 18.64 -33.47
C GLY A 123 45.78 19.64 -33.38
N GLY A 124 46.92 19.25 -32.82
CA GLY A 124 48.12 20.11 -32.75
C GLY A 124 48.95 20.19 -34.04
N GLY A 125 48.59 19.43 -35.08
CA GLY A 125 49.27 19.41 -36.36
C GLY A 125 48.60 20.33 -37.39
N ALA A 126 49.06 21.58 -37.47
CA ALA A 126 48.94 22.50 -38.60
C ALA A 126 47.55 22.66 -39.28
N GLY A 127 46.80 23.69 -38.88
CA GLY A 127 46.12 24.59 -39.84
C GLY A 127 44.71 24.24 -40.34
N GLY A 128 43.97 23.33 -39.70
CA GLY A 128 42.56 23.05 -40.05
C GLY A 128 41.57 23.71 -39.09
N GLU A 129 40.62 24.48 -39.64
CA GLU A 129 39.54 25.19 -38.93
C GLU A 129 38.72 24.27 -38.01
N GLY A 130 38.95 24.38 -36.71
CA GLY A 130 38.23 23.60 -35.68
C GLY A 130 39.02 23.63 -34.38
N GLU A 131 38.92 24.73 -33.63
CA GLU A 131 39.61 24.88 -32.35
C GLU A 131 39.05 23.86 -31.35
N TRP A 132 39.87 22.87 -30.99
CA TRP A 132 39.51 21.88 -29.99
C TRP A 132 39.55 22.54 -28.62
N LEU A 133 38.37 22.82 -28.04
CA LEU A 133 38.27 23.27 -26.65
C LEU A 133 38.60 22.09 -25.72
N PRO A 134 39.62 22.22 -24.86
CA PRO A 134 40.01 21.15 -23.97
C PRO A 134 38.92 20.91 -22.93
N ILE A 135 38.25 19.75 -23.03
CA ILE A 135 37.41 19.25 -21.94
C ILE A 135 38.36 18.78 -20.84
N GLU A 136 38.19 19.31 -19.63
CA GLU A 136 38.94 18.84 -18.47
C GLU A 136 38.64 17.35 -18.24
N GLU A 137 39.68 16.53 -18.08
CA GLU A 137 39.54 15.07 -17.99
C GLU A 137 38.55 14.64 -16.88
N GLU A 138 38.46 15.44 -15.82
CA GLU A 138 37.58 15.25 -14.67
C GLU A 138 36.10 15.48 -15.01
N LYS A 139 35.80 16.41 -15.93
CA LYS A 139 34.44 16.77 -16.36
C LYS A 139 33.91 15.91 -17.50
N VAL A 140 34.74 15.04 -18.07
CA VAL A 140 34.34 14.11 -19.12
C VAL A 140 33.33 13.08 -18.60
N LEU A 141 32.21 12.97 -19.30
CA LEU A 141 31.20 11.94 -19.17
C LEU A 141 31.17 11.11 -20.46
N LEU A 142 31.11 9.78 -20.40
CA LEU A 142 30.86 8.97 -21.60
C LEU A 142 29.37 8.67 -21.75
N LYS A 143 28.84 8.65 -22.97
CA LYS A 143 27.47 8.22 -23.31
C LYS A 143 27.51 7.09 -24.34
N ILE A 144 26.62 6.12 -24.22
CA ILE A 144 26.38 5.10 -25.25
C ILE A 144 25.50 5.73 -26.35
N PRO A 145 25.92 5.73 -27.63
CA PRO A 145 25.13 6.30 -28.71
C PRO A 145 23.74 5.65 -28.83
N GLY A 146 22.70 6.47 -28.94
CA GLY A 146 21.32 6.01 -29.10
C GLY A 146 20.63 5.60 -27.79
N GLU A 147 21.33 5.61 -26.65
CA GLU A 147 20.78 5.27 -25.34
C GLU A 147 20.99 6.44 -24.36
N GLU A 148 20.07 6.65 -23.41
CA GLU A 148 20.26 7.60 -22.30
C GLU A 148 21.13 6.98 -21.18
N VAL A 149 22.21 6.33 -21.59
CA VAL A 149 23.15 5.62 -20.72
C VAL A 149 24.52 6.29 -20.76
N TYR A 150 24.96 6.77 -19.61
CA TYR A 150 26.25 7.40 -19.36
C TYR A 150 27.19 6.48 -18.57
N ILE A 151 28.51 6.65 -18.66
CA ILE A 151 29.46 5.92 -17.81
C ILE A 151 30.09 6.93 -16.87
N CYS A 152 29.78 6.75 -15.59
CA CYS A 152 30.14 7.68 -14.53
C CYS A 152 31.35 7.21 -13.74
N ASP A 153 31.51 5.90 -13.58
CA ASP A 153 32.63 5.29 -12.88
C ASP A 153 33.80 5.04 -13.84
N LYS A 154 34.78 5.94 -13.83
CA LYS A 154 35.96 5.87 -14.70
C LYS A 154 36.93 4.75 -14.28
N GLY A 155 36.83 4.24 -13.04
CA GLY A 155 37.71 3.19 -12.52
C GLY A 155 37.38 1.78 -13.01
N LEU A 156 36.21 1.57 -13.63
CA LEU A 156 35.77 0.25 -14.08
C LEU A 156 36.60 -0.26 -15.25
N PRO A 157 37.00 -1.55 -15.27
CA PRO A 157 37.53 -2.20 -16.47
C PRO A 157 36.51 -2.18 -17.61
N LEU A 158 36.94 -1.91 -18.84
CA LEU A 158 36.07 -1.82 -20.01
C LEU A 158 35.23 -3.09 -20.22
N PHE A 159 35.81 -4.28 -20.00
CA PHE A 159 35.10 -5.55 -20.14
C PHE A 159 34.01 -5.78 -19.07
N SER A 160 34.04 -5.04 -17.96
CA SER A 160 32.98 -5.13 -16.94
C SER A 160 31.67 -4.49 -17.41
N LEU A 161 31.73 -3.58 -18.39
CA LEU A 161 30.56 -2.92 -18.96
C LEU A 161 29.75 -3.92 -19.79
N SER A 162 28.46 -4.06 -19.50
CA SER A 162 27.54 -4.93 -20.25
C SER A 162 27.50 -4.57 -21.74
N TYR A 163 27.48 -3.27 -22.07
CA TYR A 163 27.53 -2.77 -23.44
C TYR A 163 28.75 -3.29 -24.22
N VAL A 164 29.95 -3.19 -23.63
CA VAL A 164 31.19 -3.65 -24.28
C VAL A 164 31.13 -5.14 -24.57
N ARG A 165 30.69 -5.96 -23.62
CA ARG A 165 30.55 -7.41 -23.80
C ARG A 165 29.54 -7.75 -24.89
N HIS A 166 28.39 -7.10 -24.88
CA HIS A 166 27.34 -7.30 -25.87
C HIS A 166 27.81 -6.96 -27.29
N CYS A 167 28.55 -5.86 -27.46
CA CYS A 167 29.17 -5.52 -28.74
C CYS A 167 30.18 -6.59 -29.17
N LEU A 168 31.02 -7.10 -28.26
CA LEU A 168 31.99 -8.15 -28.57
C LEU A 168 31.32 -9.48 -28.94
N GLU A 169 30.29 -9.90 -28.22
CA GLU A 169 29.51 -11.13 -28.49
C GLU A 169 28.81 -11.08 -29.85
N ARG A 170 28.43 -9.88 -30.30
CA ARG A 170 27.74 -9.66 -31.58
C ARG A 170 28.65 -9.18 -32.71
N GLU A 171 29.97 -9.13 -32.48
CA GLU A 171 30.96 -8.60 -33.43
C GLU A 171 30.65 -7.16 -33.92
N GLN A 172 30.07 -6.32 -33.04
CA GLN A 172 29.72 -4.92 -33.31
C GLN A 172 30.84 -3.94 -32.86
N GLU A 173 30.94 -2.79 -33.55
CA GLU A 173 31.86 -1.72 -33.14
C GLU A 173 31.42 -1.10 -31.81
N ILE A 174 32.34 -1.03 -30.84
CA ILE A 174 32.12 -0.35 -29.56
C ILE A 174 32.33 1.15 -29.78
N LEU A 175 31.29 1.96 -29.54
CA LEU A 175 31.31 3.40 -29.72
C LEU A 175 30.88 4.11 -28.43
N PHE A 176 31.66 5.11 -28.00
CA PHE A 176 31.30 6.02 -26.90
C PHE A 176 31.28 7.47 -27.38
N LEU A 177 30.28 8.23 -26.94
CA LEU A 177 30.23 9.70 -27.06
C LEU A 177 30.84 10.33 -25.81
N VAL A 178 31.54 11.45 -25.94
CA VAL A 178 32.20 12.17 -24.84
C VAL A 178 31.46 13.50 -24.59
N LEU A 179 31.08 13.81 -23.34
CA LEU A 179 30.24 14.96 -22.95
C LEU A 179 30.77 15.69 -21.69
N GLU A 180 30.17 16.85 -21.35
CA GLU A 180 30.44 17.73 -20.20
C GLU A 180 29.19 17.86 -19.27
N ASN A 181 29.30 18.19 -17.96
CA ASN A 181 28.25 18.00 -16.93
C ASN A 181 27.87 19.29 -16.12
N ASP A 182 26.58 19.68 -16.03
CA ASP A 182 26.03 20.90 -15.34
C ASP A 182 24.74 20.65 -14.47
N LYS A 183 24.54 21.29 -13.29
CA LYS A 183 23.54 20.95 -12.20
C LYS A 183 22.54 22.10 -11.82
N ASN A 184 21.20 21.88 -11.63
CA ASN A 184 20.25 22.60 -10.69
C ASN A 184 18.72 22.47 -11.01
N ILE A 185 17.80 21.97 -10.12
CA ILE A 185 16.34 22.35 -9.88
C ILE A 185 15.75 21.71 -8.56
N SER A 186 14.83 22.36 -7.80
CA SER A 186 14.02 21.78 -6.66
C SER A 186 12.65 22.47 -6.37
N PHE A 187 11.68 21.84 -5.64
CA PHE A 187 10.46 22.44 -4.99
C PHE A 187 9.83 21.58 -3.85
N ASP A 188 8.96 22.18 -2.98
CA ASP A 188 8.34 21.65 -1.72
C ASP A 188 6.78 21.82 -1.62
N PRO A 189 6.06 21.11 -0.69
CA PRO A 189 4.57 21.18 -0.52
C PRO A 189 4.01 21.43 0.94
N PRO A 190 2.67 21.52 1.16
CA PRO A 190 2.03 21.72 2.50
C PRO A 190 0.91 20.71 2.95
N SER A 191 0.19 21.04 4.05
CA SER A 191 -0.39 20.24 5.18
C SER A 191 -1.95 20.01 5.26
N VAL A 192 -2.49 19.47 6.39
CA VAL A 192 -3.75 18.64 6.60
C VAL A 192 -4.59 19.04 7.88
N PHE A 193 -5.85 18.54 8.06
CA PHE A 193 -6.88 18.74 9.15
C PHE A 193 -7.45 17.41 9.78
N GLY A 194 -8.23 17.44 10.91
CA GLY A 194 -8.49 16.36 11.95
C GLY A 194 -9.94 15.77 12.25
N LEU A 195 -10.10 14.91 13.31
CA LEU A 195 -11.21 13.92 13.58
C LEU A 195 -11.72 13.68 15.06
N THR A 196 -12.79 12.85 15.24
CA THR A 196 -13.56 12.49 16.48
C THR A 196 -13.38 11.04 17.04
N LEU A 197 -13.58 10.80 18.37
CA LEU A 197 -13.22 9.57 19.15
C LEU A 197 -14.34 9.02 20.08
N PHE A 198 -14.25 7.73 20.51
CA PHE A 198 -15.14 7.00 21.46
C PHE A 198 -14.54 6.87 22.88
N SER A 199 -15.30 6.39 23.87
CA SER A 199 -14.84 6.20 25.26
C SER A 199 -14.18 4.83 25.51
N ASP A 200 -13.12 4.78 26.33
CA ASP A 200 -12.28 3.57 26.51
C ASP A 200 -12.98 2.40 27.24
N GLU A 201 -13.91 2.71 28.14
CA GLU A 201 -14.65 1.71 28.93
C GLU A 201 -15.52 0.80 28.04
N GLU A 202 -16.04 1.35 26.92
CA GLU A 202 -16.84 0.61 25.95
C GLU A 202 -16.04 -0.46 25.20
N LEU A 203 -14.71 -0.38 25.22
CA LEU A 203 -13.83 -1.40 24.66
C LEU A 203 -13.36 -2.41 25.72
N GLY A 204 -13.68 -2.20 27.00
CA GLY A 204 -13.23 -3.07 28.09
C GLY A 204 -11.72 -2.96 28.33
N ILE A 205 -11.15 -1.78 28.09
CA ILE A 205 -9.75 -1.47 28.36
C ILE A 205 -9.62 -1.09 29.83
N GLU A 206 -8.82 -1.84 30.59
CA GLU A 206 -8.48 -1.45 31.95
C GLU A 206 -7.53 -0.24 31.88
N THR A 207 -7.97 0.89 32.45
CA THR A 207 -7.27 2.18 32.38
C THR A 207 -5.84 2.08 32.88
N ARG A 208 -4.88 2.04 31.93
CA ARG A 208 -3.46 2.22 32.18
C ARG A 208 -3.02 3.58 31.62
N GLU A 209 -2.02 4.20 32.24
CA GLU A 209 -1.37 5.42 31.73
C GLU A 209 -0.46 5.11 30.52
N THR A 210 -1.04 4.62 29.42
CA THR A 210 -0.30 4.26 28.20
C THR A 210 -0.70 5.15 27.02
N LEU A 211 0.25 5.71 26.29
CA LEU A 211 -0.04 6.61 25.15
C LEU A 211 -0.79 5.91 23.98
N VAL A 212 -0.74 4.58 23.93
CA VAL A 212 -1.43 3.73 22.95
C VAL A 212 -2.02 2.52 23.67
N PHE A 213 -3.06 1.93 23.09
CA PHE A 213 -3.57 0.62 23.48
C PHE A 213 -3.06 -0.43 22.51
N ARG A 214 -2.80 -1.64 23.01
CA ARG A 214 -2.54 -2.77 22.14
C ARG A 214 -3.84 -3.55 21.95
N SER A 215 -3.98 -4.22 20.81
CA SER A 215 -5.14 -5.08 20.58
C SER A 215 -5.31 -6.16 21.66
N GLU A 216 -4.21 -6.61 22.28
CA GLU A 216 -4.20 -7.55 23.41
C GLU A 216 -4.82 -7.02 24.71
N ASP A 217 -4.82 -5.69 24.90
CA ASP A 217 -5.40 -5.05 26.08
C ASP A 217 -6.95 -5.00 26.02
N ILE A 218 -7.53 -5.32 24.86
CA ILE A 218 -8.97 -5.25 24.61
C ILE A 218 -9.59 -6.62 24.85
N THR A 219 -10.31 -6.75 25.96
CA THR A 219 -10.93 -8.01 26.39
C THR A 219 -12.19 -8.36 25.59
N ARG A 220 -12.86 -7.36 25.00
CA ARG A 220 -14.11 -7.56 24.24
C ARG A 220 -13.88 -8.30 22.91
N ASN A 221 -14.99 -8.86 22.41
CA ASN A 221 -15.04 -9.35 21.04
C ASN A 221 -14.97 -8.19 20.05
N PHE A 222 -14.39 -8.47 18.89
CA PHE A 222 -14.42 -7.61 17.74
C PHE A 222 -15.82 -7.56 17.16
N TYR A 223 -16.30 -6.34 16.95
CA TYR A 223 -17.59 -6.08 16.35
C TYR A 223 -17.53 -4.90 15.38
N VAL A 224 -18.46 -4.88 14.43
CA VAL A 224 -18.61 -3.79 13.46
C VAL A 224 -20.02 -3.24 13.56
N HIS A 225 -20.16 -1.93 13.68
CA HIS A 225 -21.46 -1.27 13.59
C HIS A 225 -21.80 -1.12 12.13
N MET A 226 -22.85 -1.79 11.70
CA MET A 226 -23.35 -1.66 10.35
C MET A 226 -24.37 -0.54 10.34
N LEU A 227 -24.10 0.51 9.56
CA LEU A 227 -24.92 1.72 9.58
C LEU A 227 -25.99 1.63 8.50
N LYS A 228 -25.58 1.57 7.23
CA LYS A 228 -26.48 1.72 6.09
C LYS A 228 -25.91 1.16 4.79
N VAL A 229 -26.77 0.76 3.86
CA VAL A 229 -26.43 0.56 2.44
C VAL A 229 -26.93 1.76 1.61
N ASN A 230 -26.02 2.43 0.93
CA ASN A 230 -26.27 3.57 0.06
C ASN A 230 -26.24 3.18 -1.42
N ASN A 231 -26.87 4.01 -2.25
CA ASN A 231 -26.94 3.85 -3.72
C ASN A 231 -27.54 2.51 -4.17
N TYR A 232 -28.39 1.92 -3.34
CA TYR A 232 -29.14 0.74 -3.72
C TYR A 232 -30.31 1.14 -4.64
N GLN A 233 -30.26 0.71 -5.90
CA GLN A 233 -31.33 0.87 -6.88
C GLN A 233 -31.82 -0.51 -7.32
N PHE A 234 -32.91 -1.01 -6.73
CA PHE A 234 -33.46 -2.34 -7.01
C PHE A 234 -33.48 -2.69 -8.52
N GLU A 235 -33.97 -1.78 -9.36
CA GLU A 235 -34.12 -2.01 -10.80
C GLU A 235 -32.79 -2.17 -11.55
N SER A 236 -31.70 -1.50 -11.11
CA SER A 236 -30.43 -1.50 -11.83
C SER A 236 -29.66 -2.83 -11.70
N PHE A 237 -29.99 -3.67 -10.72
CA PHE A 237 -29.27 -4.92 -10.44
C PHE A 237 -29.76 -6.13 -11.26
N PHE A 238 -30.88 -6.00 -11.99
CA PHE A 238 -31.44 -7.11 -12.76
C PHE A 238 -30.95 -7.10 -14.21
N SER A 239 -29.73 -7.58 -14.42
CA SER A 239 -29.19 -7.86 -15.76
C SER A 239 -30.03 -8.89 -16.52
N GLU A 240 -29.82 -9.00 -17.83
CA GLU A 240 -30.39 -10.04 -18.70
C GLU A 240 -30.18 -11.46 -18.14
N GLU A 241 -29.08 -11.71 -17.45
CA GLU A 241 -28.75 -13.02 -16.86
C GLU A 241 -29.59 -13.33 -15.61
N ARG A 242 -30.13 -12.29 -14.94
CA ARG A 242 -30.94 -12.39 -13.73
C ARG A 242 -32.44 -12.38 -14.01
N LYS A 243 -32.86 -12.76 -15.23
CA LYS A 243 -34.27 -12.85 -15.68
C LYS A 243 -35.18 -13.62 -14.72
N LYS A 244 -34.66 -14.57 -13.95
CA LYS A 244 -35.42 -15.31 -12.92
C LYS A 244 -35.99 -14.40 -11.81
N PHE A 245 -35.31 -13.30 -11.52
CA PHE A 245 -35.69 -12.34 -10.47
C PHE A 245 -36.44 -11.11 -11.02
N LYS A 246 -36.51 -10.91 -12.35
CA LYS A 246 -37.27 -9.81 -12.98
C LYS A 246 -38.79 -9.84 -12.67
N LYS A 247 -39.31 -10.94 -12.12
CA LYS A 247 -40.72 -11.10 -11.71
C LYS A 247 -40.94 -10.85 -10.21
N LEU A 248 -39.92 -10.38 -9.48
CA LEU A 248 -40.06 -10.00 -8.08
C LEU A 248 -40.45 -8.53 -8.01
N GLU A 249 -41.47 -8.24 -7.20
CA GLU A 249 -41.73 -6.87 -6.76
C GLU A 249 -40.69 -6.47 -5.71
N ALA A 250 -40.43 -5.18 -5.53
CA ALA A 250 -39.46 -4.68 -4.55
C ALA A 250 -39.80 -5.14 -3.10
N SER A 251 -41.09 -5.29 -2.78
CA SER A 251 -41.60 -5.83 -1.51
C SER A 251 -41.29 -7.31 -1.28
N GLN A 252 -40.85 -8.02 -2.32
CA GLN A 252 -40.53 -9.45 -2.29
C GLN A 252 -39.01 -9.68 -2.29
N PHE A 253 -38.22 -8.64 -2.01
CA PHE A 253 -36.78 -8.70 -2.07
C PHE A 253 -36.16 -8.19 -0.77
N GLY A 254 -35.39 -9.04 -0.12
CA GLY A 254 -34.65 -8.73 1.09
C GLY A 254 -33.18 -8.50 0.77
N LEU A 255 -32.58 -7.56 1.49
CA LEU A 255 -31.14 -7.38 1.49
C LEU A 255 -30.53 -8.18 2.66
N PHE A 256 -29.35 -8.73 2.44
CA PHE A 256 -28.58 -9.40 3.46
C PHE A 256 -27.14 -8.94 3.34
N VAL A 257 -26.43 -8.85 4.46
CA VAL A 257 -24.99 -8.60 4.41
C VAL A 257 -24.24 -9.66 5.15
N GLU A 258 -23.29 -10.20 4.43
CA GLU A 258 -22.29 -11.08 4.94
C GLU A 258 -21.05 -10.28 5.28
N CYS A 259 -20.49 -10.51 6.46
CA CYS A 259 -19.16 -10.08 6.85
C CYS A 259 -18.35 -11.30 7.24
N SER A 260 -17.13 -11.40 6.73
CA SER A 260 -16.17 -12.41 7.15
C SER A 260 -14.81 -11.80 7.47
N LEU A 261 -14.12 -12.40 8.45
CA LEU A 261 -12.75 -12.07 8.83
C LEU A 261 -11.79 -13.09 8.22
N HIS A 262 -10.77 -12.58 7.52
CA HIS A 262 -9.78 -13.39 6.80
C HIS A 262 -8.34 -12.98 7.10
N TYR A 263 -7.45 -13.97 7.07
CA TYR A 263 -5.99 -13.82 7.05
C TYR A 263 -5.49 -14.64 5.86
N GLY A 264 -5.08 -13.95 4.79
CA GLY A 264 -4.86 -14.59 3.49
C GLY A 264 -6.15 -15.23 2.97
N VAL A 265 -6.11 -16.54 2.72
CA VAL A 265 -7.28 -17.33 2.26
C VAL A 265 -8.11 -17.91 3.40
N GLN A 266 -7.57 -17.97 4.61
CA GLN A 266 -8.22 -18.62 5.74
C GLN A 266 -9.28 -17.69 6.35
N SER A 267 -10.48 -18.23 6.61
CA SER A 267 -11.57 -17.54 7.30
C SER A 267 -11.60 -17.98 8.76
N PHE A 268 -11.73 -17.03 9.69
CA PHE A 268 -11.75 -17.30 11.14
C PHE A 268 -13.06 -16.92 11.79
N ALA A 269 -13.82 -16.00 11.19
CA ALA A 269 -15.17 -15.67 11.60
C ALA A 269 -15.99 -15.26 10.37
N ARG A 270 -17.28 -15.61 10.39
CA ARG A 270 -18.23 -15.28 9.33
C ARG A 270 -19.58 -15.05 9.97
N LYS A 271 -20.25 -13.96 9.59
CA LYS A 271 -21.60 -13.62 10.04
C LYS A 271 -22.41 -13.15 8.85
N LEU A 272 -23.66 -13.60 8.78
CA LEU A 272 -24.65 -13.16 7.82
C LEU A 272 -25.80 -12.53 8.61
N THR A 273 -26.23 -11.34 8.22
CA THR A 273 -27.33 -10.62 8.88
C THR A 273 -28.32 -10.11 7.83
N HIS A 274 -29.61 -10.18 8.16
CA HIS A 274 -30.66 -9.56 7.36
C HIS A 274 -30.62 -8.04 7.50
N VAL A 275 -30.96 -7.35 6.41
CA VAL A 275 -31.03 -5.89 6.30
C VAL A 275 -32.50 -5.49 6.27
N SER A 276 -32.89 -4.57 7.15
CA SER A 276 -34.23 -3.98 7.09
C SER A 276 -34.49 -3.37 5.71
N GLU A 277 -35.75 -3.35 5.26
CA GLU A 277 -36.14 -2.79 3.96
C GLU A 277 -35.72 -1.31 3.79
N SER A 278 -35.56 -0.58 4.89
CA SER A 278 -35.12 0.82 4.91
C SER A 278 -33.63 1.00 4.59
N GLY A 279 -32.84 -0.08 4.60
CA GLY A 279 -31.39 -0.04 4.42
C GLY A 279 -30.62 0.49 5.64
N ASP A 280 -31.30 1.01 6.67
CA ASP A 280 -30.72 1.46 7.94
C ASP A 280 -30.71 0.29 8.94
N TRP A 281 -29.54 -0.07 9.47
CA TRP A 281 -29.43 -1.23 10.37
C TRP A 281 -29.25 -0.82 11.82
N GLY A 282 -28.38 0.16 12.08
CA GLY A 282 -27.94 0.47 13.44
C GLY A 282 -27.52 -0.78 14.23
N TYR A 283 -27.06 -1.83 13.54
CA TYR A 283 -26.89 -3.16 14.11
C TYR A 283 -25.43 -3.43 14.41
N LEU A 284 -25.18 -4.04 15.55
CA LEU A 284 -23.86 -4.43 15.99
C LEU A 284 -23.57 -5.87 15.56
N LEU A 285 -22.61 -6.04 14.66
CA LEU A 285 -22.19 -7.33 14.16
C LEU A 285 -21.03 -7.87 15.01
N ASP A 286 -21.34 -8.64 16.06
CA ASP A 286 -20.34 -9.35 16.87
C ASP A 286 -19.76 -10.54 16.09
N MET A 287 -18.45 -10.51 15.84
CA MET A 287 -17.75 -11.55 15.07
C MET A 287 -17.35 -12.76 15.91
N GLY A 288 -17.54 -12.72 17.23
CA GLY A 288 -17.25 -13.83 18.14
C GLY A 288 -15.75 -14.12 18.31
N ILE A 289 -14.87 -13.19 17.92
CA ILE A 289 -13.42 -13.28 18.08
C ILE A 289 -12.95 -12.09 18.91
N SER A 290 -12.15 -12.32 19.95
CA SER A 290 -11.55 -11.24 20.75
C SER A 290 -10.64 -10.34 19.91
N PHE A 291 -10.62 -9.03 20.19
CA PHE A 291 -9.65 -8.09 19.58
C PHE A 291 -8.21 -8.55 19.74
N ALA A 292 -7.87 -9.15 20.88
CA ALA A 292 -6.55 -9.71 21.18
C ALA A 292 -6.13 -10.83 20.20
N ARG A 293 -7.10 -11.45 19.52
CA ARG A 293 -6.87 -12.54 18.55
C ARG A 293 -6.89 -12.05 17.10
N LEU A 294 -6.93 -10.75 16.83
CA LEU A 294 -6.93 -10.27 15.45
C LEU A 294 -5.50 -10.18 14.90
N PRO A 295 -5.17 -10.87 13.78
CA PRO A 295 -3.85 -10.74 13.19
C PRO A 295 -3.64 -9.34 12.57
N PRO A 296 -2.40 -8.83 12.48
CA PRO A 296 -2.11 -7.47 11.99
C PRO A 296 -2.55 -7.20 10.54
N THR A 297 -2.68 -8.24 9.71
CA THR A 297 -3.09 -8.14 8.30
C THR A 297 -4.50 -8.68 8.06
N VAL A 298 -5.33 -8.72 9.12
CA VAL A 298 -6.71 -9.20 9.01
C VAL A 298 -7.54 -8.32 8.08
N ARG A 299 -8.35 -8.99 7.26
CA ARG A 299 -9.26 -8.38 6.29
C ARG A 299 -10.69 -8.64 6.69
N LEU A 300 -11.50 -7.59 6.63
CA LEU A 300 -12.95 -7.68 6.61
C LEU A 300 -13.40 -7.80 5.16
N CYS A 301 -14.18 -8.83 4.85
CA CYS A 301 -14.74 -9.08 3.55
C CYS A 301 -16.26 -8.95 3.67
N PHE A 302 -16.84 -8.01 2.94
CA PHE A 302 -18.28 -7.78 2.94
C PHE A 302 -18.90 -8.19 1.61
N THR A 303 -20.03 -8.87 1.66
CA THR A 303 -20.90 -9.11 0.50
C THR A 303 -22.31 -8.65 0.82
N VAL A 304 -22.87 -7.79 -0.02
CA VAL A 304 -24.30 -7.48 0.00
C VAL A 304 -24.99 -8.46 -0.94
N TRP A 305 -25.93 -9.21 -0.38
CA TRP A 305 -26.74 -10.18 -1.07
C TRP A 305 -28.17 -9.66 -1.23
N GLY A 306 -28.78 -10.00 -2.34
CA GLY A 306 -30.21 -9.87 -2.58
C GLY A 306 -30.88 -11.23 -2.51
N CYS A 307 -32.03 -11.33 -1.86
CA CYS A 307 -32.75 -12.60 -1.71
C CYS A 307 -34.25 -12.42 -1.97
N SER A 308 -34.88 -13.42 -2.60
CA SER A 308 -36.33 -13.46 -2.81
C SER A 308 -37.07 -13.84 -1.51
N LEU A 309 -37.93 -12.96 -1.02
CA LEU A 309 -38.78 -13.17 0.16
C LEU A 309 -40.09 -13.94 -0.13
N LYS A 310 -40.36 -14.33 -1.39
CA LYS A 310 -41.60 -15.05 -1.75
C LYS A 310 -41.87 -16.31 -0.91
N ASN A 311 -40.84 -16.93 -0.34
CA ASN A 311 -40.94 -18.04 0.61
C ASN A 311 -40.55 -17.59 2.04
N ASN A 312 -41.23 -16.57 2.58
CA ASN A 312 -40.96 -15.93 3.88
C ASN A 312 -40.68 -16.89 5.06
N ALA A 313 -41.23 -18.11 5.03
CA ALA A 313 -41.00 -19.12 6.07
C ALA A 313 -39.56 -19.67 6.13
N GLU A 314 -38.81 -19.62 5.02
CA GLU A 314 -37.39 -20.03 4.99
C GLU A 314 -36.45 -18.85 5.21
N ALA A 315 -36.78 -17.66 4.70
CA ALA A 315 -35.98 -16.45 4.90
C ALA A 315 -35.89 -16.04 6.38
N SER A 316 -36.98 -16.18 7.14
CA SER A 316 -37.00 -15.94 8.59
C SER A 316 -36.24 -16.98 9.42
N ARG A 317 -35.89 -18.14 8.84
CA ARG A 317 -34.99 -19.14 9.47
C ARG A 317 -33.50 -18.85 9.26
N ILE A 318 -33.16 -17.83 8.46
CA ILE A 318 -31.77 -17.42 8.21
C ILE A 318 -31.17 -16.64 9.40
N ASP A 319 -32.01 -16.16 10.33
CA ASP A 319 -31.60 -15.53 11.58
C ASP A 319 -31.01 -16.57 12.56
N GLY A 320 -29.75 -16.96 12.30
CA GLY A 320 -29.03 -17.94 13.08
C GLY A 320 -27.87 -18.56 12.30
N VAL A 321 -26.73 -17.87 12.26
CA VAL A 321 -25.50 -18.33 11.59
C VAL A 321 -25.02 -19.71 12.10
N ASP A 322 -25.40 -20.11 13.32
CA ASP A 322 -25.09 -21.44 13.85
C ASP A 322 -25.85 -22.58 13.15
N GLY A 323 -27.00 -22.28 12.54
CA GLY A 323 -27.84 -23.27 11.84
C GLY A 323 -27.31 -23.68 10.47
N TRP A 324 -26.46 -22.86 9.84
CA TRP A 324 -25.91 -23.14 8.51
C TRP A 324 -24.83 -24.23 8.51
N ARG A 325 -24.27 -24.59 9.67
CA ARG A 325 -23.13 -25.52 9.77
C ARG A 325 -23.27 -26.63 10.81
N LYS A 326 -24.21 -26.54 11.77
CA LYS A 326 -24.27 -27.50 12.89
C LYS A 326 -24.61 -28.94 12.48
N GLU A 327 -25.10 -29.16 11.28
CA GLU A 327 -25.15 -30.50 10.71
C GLU A 327 -24.48 -30.43 9.34
N GLY A 328 -23.49 -31.28 9.07
CA GLY A 328 -22.87 -31.44 7.74
C GLY A 328 -23.82 -31.98 6.67
N LYS A 329 -25.12 -31.65 6.76
CA LYS A 329 -26.05 -31.64 5.66
C LYS A 329 -25.90 -30.30 4.98
N ASP A 330 -25.43 -30.33 3.74
CA ASP A 330 -25.52 -29.21 2.82
C ASP A 330 -26.87 -28.52 3.04
N VAL A 331 -26.85 -27.28 3.57
CA VAL A 331 -28.01 -26.40 3.50
C VAL A 331 -28.40 -26.42 2.03
N SER A 332 -29.52 -27.07 1.75
CA SER A 332 -29.90 -27.52 0.43
C SER A 332 -29.65 -26.39 -0.57
N THR A 333 -29.00 -26.71 -1.69
CA THR A 333 -28.81 -25.88 -2.88
C THR A 333 -29.90 -24.82 -3.12
N SER A 334 -31.16 -25.12 -2.79
CA SER A 334 -32.31 -24.22 -2.66
C SER A 334 -32.02 -22.79 -2.12
N ALA A 335 -31.37 -22.62 -0.97
CA ALA A 335 -31.22 -21.28 -0.36
C ALA A 335 -30.14 -20.44 -1.05
N ALA A 336 -29.03 -21.08 -1.46
CA ALA A 336 -27.99 -20.44 -2.25
C ALA A 336 -28.50 -20.04 -3.65
N ASP A 337 -29.42 -20.83 -4.23
CA ASP A 337 -30.09 -20.52 -5.50
C ASP A 337 -31.01 -19.28 -5.40
N MET A 338 -31.40 -18.87 -4.19
CA MET A 338 -32.25 -17.70 -3.94
C MET A 338 -31.47 -16.41 -3.66
N MET A 339 -30.16 -16.49 -3.42
CA MET A 339 -29.31 -15.34 -3.10
C MET A 339 -28.47 -14.91 -4.31
N ILE A 340 -28.44 -13.62 -4.58
CA ILE A 340 -27.63 -13.02 -5.64
C ILE A 340 -26.65 -12.03 -5.02
N PRO A 341 -25.35 -12.09 -5.34
CA PRO A 341 -24.42 -11.06 -4.90
C PRO A 341 -24.74 -9.75 -5.66
N LEU A 342 -24.97 -8.68 -4.91
CA LEU A 342 -25.20 -7.34 -5.43
C LEU A 342 -23.90 -6.55 -5.49
N GLY A 343 -23.04 -6.74 -4.48
CA GLY A 343 -21.68 -6.25 -4.52
C GLY A 343 -20.85 -6.74 -3.36
N SER A 344 -19.54 -6.59 -3.48
CA SER A 344 -18.57 -6.93 -2.44
C SER A 344 -17.46 -5.90 -2.29
N VAL A 345 -16.86 -5.86 -1.11
CA VAL A 345 -15.71 -5.00 -0.80
C VAL A 345 -14.86 -5.65 0.28
N ASN A 346 -13.54 -5.54 0.14
CA ASN A 346 -12.61 -5.92 1.19
C ASN A 346 -12.08 -4.67 1.88
N PHE A 347 -11.80 -4.79 3.17
CA PHE A 347 -11.33 -3.70 4.00
C PHE A 347 -10.23 -4.21 4.92
N ASN A 348 -9.03 -3.61 4.85
CA ASN A 348 -7.97 -3.91 5.80
C ASN A 348 -8.32 -3.28 7.13
N LEU A 349 -8.41 -4.10 8.19
CA LEU A 349 -8.82 -3.60 9.50
C LEU A 349 -7.77 -2.69 10.14
N TYR A 350 -6.48 -2.93 9.84
CA TYR A 350 -5.37 -2.10 10.28
C TYR A 350 -4.82 -1.25 9.13
N HIS A 351 -4.35 -0.05 9.46
CA HIS A 351 -3.51 0.79 8.63
C HIS A 351 -2.14 0.15 8.41
N PHE A 352 -1.40 0.64 7.40
CA PHE A 352 -0.04 0.15 7.13
C PHE A 352 0.94 0.35 8.31
N ASN A 353 0.65 1.28 9.23
CA ASN A 353 1.44 1.52 10.43
C ASN A 353 1.10 0.56 11.58
N GLY A 354 0.14 -0.35 11.39
CA GLY A 354 -0.37 -1.27 12.40
C GLY A 354 -1.44 -0.69 13.32
N GLN A 355 -1.91 0.54 13.09
CA GLN A 355 -3.00 1.13 13.86
C GLN A 355 -4.36 0.63 13.37
N LEU A 356 -5.25 0.27 14.28
CA LEU A 356 -6.63 -0.11 13.97
C LEU A 356 -7.34 1.06 13.28
N ARG A 357 -8.03 0.78 12.18
CA ARG A 357 -8.91 1.77 11.54
C ARG A 357 -10.15 1.93 12.43
N THR A 358 -10.47 3.15 12.82
CA THR A 358 -11.59 3.46 13.72
C THR A 358 -12.46 4.56 13.15
N GLY A 359 -13.73 4.60 13.57
CA GLY A 359 -14.70 5.59 13.13
C GLY A 359 -15.54 5.12 11.94
N PRO A 360 -16.28 6.06 11.32
CA PRO A 360 -17.17 5.75 10.21
C PRO A 360 -16.37 5.55 8.91
N HIS A 361 -16.75 4.53 8.14
CA HIS A 361 -16.20 4.25 6.82
C HIS A 361 -17.32 4.03 5.81
N THR A 362 -17.20 4.67 4.64
CA THR A 362 -18.03 4.40 3.46
C THR A 362 -17.21 3.53 2.52
N LEU A 363 -17.70 2.32 2.25
CA LEU A 363 -17.03 1.30 1.44
C LEU A 363 -17.77 1.10 0.12
N ARG A 364 -17.22 1.64 -0.98
CA ARG A 364 -17.79 1.46 -2.33
C ARG A 364 -17.48 0.07 -2.88
N MET A 365 -18.51 -0.62 -3.32
CA MET A 365 -18.47 -2.04 -3.62
C MET A 365 -18.27 -2.31 -5.12
N PHE A 366 -17.58 -3.41 -5.42
CA PHE A 366 -17.54 -3.99 -6.75
C PHE A 366 -18.80 -4.82 -6.98
N MET A 367 -19.44 -4.63 -8.13
CA MET A 367 -20.77 -5.18 -8.39
C MET A 367 -20.72 -6.67 -8.75
N ASP A 368 -21.83 -7.37 -8.50
CA ASP A 368 -22.12 -8.69 -9.06
C ASP A 368 -21.17 -9.84 -8.72
N GLN A 369 -20.30 -9.66 -7.71
CA GLN A 369 -19.39 -10.70 -7.25
C GLN A 369 -19.45 -10.82 -5.72
N PRO A 370 -19.44 -12.05 -5.17
CA PRO A 370 -19.23 -12.24 -3.75
C PRO A 370 -17.82 -11.84 -3.36
N SER A 371 -17.62 -11.50 -2.09
CA SER A 371 -16.31 -11.07 -1.60
C SER A 371 -15.28 -12.17 -1.78
N ASN A 372 -14.19 -11.83 -2.46
CA ASN A 372 -13.02 -12.68 -2.59
C ASN A 372 -11.94 -12.18 -1.61
N PRO A 373 -11.52 -12.95 -0.59
CA PRO A 373 -10.53 -12.50 0.38
C PRO A 373 -9.15 -12.19 -0.22
N LEU A 374 -8.86 -12.73 -1.41
CA LEU A 374 -7.65 -12.39 -2.19
C LEU A 374 -7.81 -11.13 -3.04
N GLY A 375 -9.04 -10.64 -3.21
CA GLY A 375 -9.35 -9.43 -3.98
C GLY A 375 -8.76 -8.17 -3.37
N SER A 376 -8.77 -7.10 -4.16
CA SER A 376 -8.27 -5.78 -3.73
C SER A 376 -9.00 -5.28 -2.49
N THR A 377 -8.28 -4.54 -1.66
CA THR A 377 -8.83 -3.76 -0.52
C THR A 377 -9.06 -2.29 -0.89
N GLY A 378 -8.72 -1.92 -2.13
CA GLY A 378 -9.17 -0.68 -2.75
C GLY A 378 -10.68 -0.72 -2.96
N GLN A 379 -11.31 0.44 -2.95
CA GLN A 379 -12.74 0.58 -3.19
C GLN A 379 -13.02 0.83 -4.67
N ASN A 380 -14.27 0.60 -5.07
CA ASN A 380 -14.71 1.02 -6.41
C ASN A 380 -14.61 2.56 -6.52
N GLU A 381 -14.03 3.06 -7.61
CA GLU A 381 -13.86 4.50 -7.83
C GLU A 381 -15.16 5.20 -8.23
N ASP A 382 -16.13 4.44 -8.78
CA ASP A 382 -17.43 4.95 -9.17
C ASP A 382 -18.23 5.36 -7.93
N ARG A 383 -18.51 6.67 -7.82
CA ARG A 383 -19.26 7.23 -6.69
C ARG A 383 -20.73 6.82 -6.66
N SER A 384 -21.26 6.40 -7.81
CA SER A 384 -22.64 5.94 -7.96
C SER A 384 -22.81 4.45 -7.64
N SER A 385 -21.70 3.71 -7.46
CA SER A 385 -21.75 2.30 -7.05
C SER A 385 -22.39 2.10 -5.69
N LEU A 386 -22.89 0.87 -5.47
CA LEU A 386 -23.40 0.42 -4.18
C LEU A 386 -22.35 0.67 -3.09
N ALA A 387 -22.74 1.28 -1.98
CA ALA A 387 -21.82 1.62 -0.91
C ALA A 387 -22.32 1.13 0.44
N LEU A 388 -21.44 0.49 1.21
CA LEU A 388 -21.71 0.02 2.56
C LEU A 388 -21.11 0.98 3.57
N MET A 389 -21.94 1.57 4.43
CA MET A 389 -21.48 2.38 5.56
C MET A 389 -21.34 1.51 6.79
N ILE A 390 -20.12 1.46 7.30
CA ILE A 390 -19.78 0.77 8.55
C ILE A 390 -19.18 1.76 9.53
N HIS A 391 -19.12 1.34 10.78
CA HIS A 391 -18.45 2.06 11.83
C HIS A 391 -17.64 1.08 12.67
N ILE A 392 -16.33 1.29 12.72
CA ILE A 392 -15.42 0.46 13.51
C ILE A 392 -15.20 1.16 14.85
N PRO A 393 -15.48 0.50 15.99
CA PRO A 393 -15.34 1.13 17.29
C PRO A 393 -13.89 1.60 17.50
N GLY A 394 -13.76 2.82 18.00
CA GLY A 394 -12.47 3.39 18.40
C GLY A 394 -12.31 3.43 19.91
N ALA A 395 -11.11 3.76 20.37
CA ALA A 395 -10.84 4.16 21.74
C ALA A 395 -10.48 5.66 21.77
N SER A 396 -10.31 6.22 22.95
CA SER A 396 -9.75 7.56 23.16
C SER A 396 -8.29 7.65 22.71
N ARG A 397 -7.59 6.51 22.65
CA ARG A 397 -6.20 6.39 22.19
C ARG A 397 -6.08 5.44 20.99
N PRO A 398 -5.04 5.59 20.15
CA PRO A 398 -4.78 4.66 19.07
C PRO A 398 -4.63 3.22 19.56
N ILE A 399 -5.30 2.28 18.89
CA ILE A 399 -5.13 0.84 19.11
C ILE A 399 -4.13 0.33 18.08
N ILE A 400 -3.06 -0.35 18.52
CA ILE A 400 -2.02 -0.89 17.65
C ILE A 400 -2.07 -2.42 17.67
N ALA A 401 -1.96 -3.04 16.50
CA ALA A 401 -1.82 -4.49 16.36
C ALA A 401 -0.55 -4.97 17.08
N ASP A 402 -0.66 -6.09 17.80
CA ASP A 402 0.53 -6.72 18.36
C ASP A 402 1.42 -7.30 17.23
N LYS A 403 2.71 -6.91 17.23
CA LYS A 403 3.70 -7.36 16.25
C LYS A 403 4.30 -8.72 16.60
N GLY A 404 4.10 -9.20 17.82
CA GLY A 404 4.73 -10.42 18.36
C GLY A 404 3.93 -11.71 18.16
N MET A 405 2.70 -11.64 17.67
CA MET A 405 1.84 -12.82 17.56
C MET A 405 2.27 -13.73 16.40
N ASN A 406 2.93 -14.84 16.71
CA ASN A 406 3.15 -15.92 15.74
C ASN A 406 1.85 -16.71 15.58
N TRP A 407 1.01 -16.32 14.63
CA TRP A 407 -0.33 -16.89 14.45
C TRP A 407 -0.31 -18.38 14.06
N GLU A 408 0.73 -18.80 13.33
CA GLU A 408 0.88 -20.17 12.82
C GLU A 408 0.96 -21.21 13.95
N SER A 409 1.55 -20.84 15.11
CA SER A 409 1.75 -21.79 16.21
C SER A 409 0.49 -22.07 17.06
N ARG A 410 -0.59 -21.28 16.94
CA ARG A 410 -1.81 -21.44 17.75
C ARG A 410 -2.91 -22.27 17.08
N GLY A 411 -2.94 -22.30 15.74
CA GLY A 411 -3.94 -23.07 14.99
C GLY A 411 -3.88 -24.59 15.23
N GLU A 412 -2.73 -25.10 15.68
CA GLU A 412 -2.53 -26.53 15.97
C GLU A 412 -3.03 -26.97 17.35
N GLU A 413 -3.16 -26.05 18.33
CA GLU A 413 -3.58 -26.40 19.69
C GLU A 413 -5.11 -26.57 19.79
N GLU A 414 -5.91 -25.68 19.18
CA GLU A 414 -7.38 -25.76 19.23
C GLU A 414 -7.95 -26.97 18.45
N GLY A 415 -7.19 -27.52 17.49
CA GLY A 415 -7.58 -28.75 16.77
C GLY A 415 -7.47 -30.03 17.59
N LYS A 416 -6.75 -30.00 18.73
CA LYS A 416 -6.53 -31.17 19.60
C LYS A 416 -7.50 -31.23 20.77
N GLU A 417 -7.86 -30.09 21.37
CA GLU A 417 -8.78 -30.07 22.52
C GLU A 417 -10.22 -30.53 22.17
N GLY A 418 -10.62 -30.46 20.90
CA GLY A 418 -11.92 -30.96 20.45
C GLY A 418 -12.03 -32.48 20.25
N LYS A 419 -10.91 -33.22 20.26
CA LYS A 419 -10.90 -34.68 20.00
C LYS A 419 -10.79 -35.57 21.24
N GLU A 420 -10.23 -35.08 22.34
CA GLU A 420 -10.01 -35.92 23.54
C GLU A 420 -11.24 -36.04 24.47
N GLY A 421 -12.34 -35.34 24.19
CA GLY A 421 -13.55 -35.35 25.04
C GLY A 421 -14.62 -36.39 24.69
N LYS A 422 -14.43 -37.27 23.69
CA LYS A 422 -15.49 -38.19 23.21
C LYS A 422 -15.24 -39.69 23.37
N GLU A 423 -14.10 -40.11 23.89
CA GLU A 423 -13.85 -41.52 24.22
C GLU A 423 -13.94 -41.71 25.74
N GLY A 424 -15.15 -41.94 26.26
CA GLY A 424 -15.34 -42.16 27.68
C GLY A 424 -16.79 -42.21 28.12
N LYS A 425 -17.59 -43.09 27.51
CA LYS A 425 -18.85 -43.65 28.03
C LYS A 425 -19.34 -44.75 27.08
N GLU A 426 -18.83 -45.96 27.31
CA GLU A 426 -19.55 -47.22 27.06
C GLU A 426 -20.03 -47.77 28.40
#